data_AF-A0A3N0IRT1-F1
#
_entry.id   AF-A0A3N0IRT1-F1
#
_cell.length_a   1.000
_cell.length_b   1.000
_cell.length_c   1.000
_cell.angle_alpha   90.00
_cell.angle_beta   90.00
_cell.angle_gamma   90.00
#
_symmetry.space_group_name_H-M   'P 1'
#
loop_
_entity.id
_entity.type
_entity.pdbx_description
1 polymer ?
#
loop_
_entity_poly.entity_id
_entity_poly.type
_entity_poly.pdbx_seq_one_letter_code
_entity_poly.pdbx_strand_id
1 'polypeptide(L)'
;MLQQMKGMARPYGTLFALALAVALVGRIGLAVMDLTGTLSYDYISASGVPMLDVICSILTGSTLVAFMALAGLVLTVSTAGVALQGFLCWRGAEGAGRPAAAFLWGWAAALVAVVCAFVMASGILSAVQVASMSSKLPGTAVIVAGVIVFAAFIGTLLGAASMTVCACVARAKARGGSGLGRELVVAALACGLVVMVLTVGTFASINTASVQLGVVAAWFVADVVANVAIMLGASALVKKSRR
;
A
#
# COMPACT_ATOMS: atom_id res chain seq x y z
N MET A 1 -6.94 -23.56 -9.14
CA MET A 1 -6.32 -22.42 -8.41
C MET A 1 -5.48 -22.88 -7.23
N LEU A 2 -5.95 -23.82 -6.41
CA LEU A 2 -5.23 -24.30 -5.21
C LEU A 2 -3.77 -24.74 -5.43
N GLN A 3 -3.49 -25.57 -6.45
CA GLN A 3 -2.11 -26.00 -6.75
C GLN A 3 -1.19 -24.84 -7.13
N GLN A 4 -1.70 -23.86 -7.89
CA GLN A 4 -0.97 -22.67 -8.30
C GLN A 4 -0.67 -21.74 -7.11
N MET A 5 -1.61 -21.62 -6.17
CA MET A 5 -1.40 -20.84 -4.95
C MET A 5 -0.38 -21.49 -4.02
N LYS A 6 -0.34 -22.83 -3.93
CA LYS A 6 0.65 -23.56 -3.13
C LYS A 6 2.09 -23.28 -3.57
N GLY A 7 2.35 -23.16 -4.88
CA GLY A 7 3.68 -22.85 -5.41
C GLY A 7 4.20 -21.45 -5.05
N MET A 8 3.29 -20.49 -4.86
CA MET A 8 3.63 -19.11 -4.48
C MET A 8 3.53 -18.85 -2.96
N ALA A 9 2.92 -19.76 -2.20
CA ALA A 9 2.68 -19.55 -0.78
C ALA A 9 3.96 -19.41 0.05
N ARG A 10 4.98 -20.22 -0.23
CA ARG A 10 6.26 -20.16 0.51
C ARG A 10 6.99 -18.82 0.32
N PRO A 11 7.24 -18.32 -0.89
CA PRO A 11 7.95 -17.05 -1.06
C PRO A 11 7.19 -15.84 -0.50
N TYR A 12 5.86 -15.79 -0.68
CA TYR A 12 5.06 -14.73 -0.06
C TYR A 12 5.00 -14.85 1.46
N GLY A 13 4.86 -16.07 1.98
CA GLY A 13 4.90 -16.34 3.42
C GLY A 13 6.22 -15.88 4.05
N THR A 14 7.36 -16.12 3.40
CA THR A 14 8.66 -15.62 3.87
C THR A 14 8.75 -14.11 3.83
N LEU A 15 8.22 -13.46 2.79
CA LEU A 15 8.20 -11.99 2.70
C LEU A 15 7.36 -11.39 3.84
N PHE A 16 6.17 -11.96 4.09
CA PHE A 16 5.27 -11.49 5.12
C PHE A 16 5.82 -11.71 6.53
N ALA A 17 6.45 -12.86 6.78
CA ALA A 17 7.13 -13.13 8.04
C ALA A 17 8.28 -12.14 8.30
N LEU A 18 9.07 -11.82 7.27
CA LEU A 18 10.15 -10.85 7.37
C LEU A 18 9.60 -9.45 7.65
N ALA A 19 8.56 -9.02 6.94
CA ALA A 19 7.90 -7.74 7.17
C ALA A 19 7.38 -7.60 8.60
N LEU A 20 6.75 -8.66 9.12
CA LEU A 20 6.23 -8.69 10.49
C LEU A 20 7.37 -8.66 11.52
N ALA A 21 8.45 -9.41 11.30
CA ALA A 21 9.61 -9.39 12.17
C ALA A 21 10.21 -7.98 12.27
N VAL A 22 10.38 -7.29 11.12
CA VAL A 22 10.87 -5.90 11.09
C VAL A 22 9.90 -4.96 11.81
N ALA A 23 8.60 -5.10 11.59
CA ALA A 23 7.58 -4.29 12.29
C ALA A 23 7.64 -4.47 13.82
N LEU A 24 7.77 -5.71 14.28
CA LEU A 24 7.87 -6.04 15.71
C LEU A 24 9.15 -5.49 16.34
N VAL A 25 10.30 -5.66 15.68
CA VAL A 25 11.57 -5.09 16.14
C VAL A 25 11.49 -3.56 16.19
N GLY A 26 10.94 -2.93 15.16
CA GLY A 26 10.70 -1.49 15.14
C GLY A 26 9.79 -1.04 16.28
N ARG A 27 8.73 -1.81 16.58
CA ARG A 27 7.81 -1.52 17.69
C ARG A 27 8.47 -1.65 19.06
N ILE A 28 9.37 -2.61 19.24
CA ILE A 28 10.19 -2.74 20.45
C ILE A 28 11.11 -1.52 20.58
N GLY A 29 11.76 -1.08 19.50
CA GLY A 29 12.57 0.13 19.48
C GLY A 29 11.77 1.37 19.91
N LEU A 30 10.56 1.56 19.38
CA LEU A 30 9.66 2.63 19.80
C LEU A 30 9.28 2.53 21.28
N ALA A 31 9.06 1.33 21.81
CA ALA A 31 8.79 1.13 23.25
C ALA A 31 9.97 1.57 24.12
N VAL A 32 11.21 1.23 23.71
CA VAL A 32 12.42 1.65 24.42
C VAL A 32 12.58 3.17 24.36
N MET A 33 12.33 3.79 23.20
CA MET A 33 12.40 5.24 23.05
C MET A 33 11.37 5.96 23.91
N ASP A 34 10.16 5.40 24.05
CA ASP A 34 9.12 5.93 24.94
C ASP A 34 9.54 5.82 26.42
N LEU A 35 10.00 4.64 26.86
CA LEU A 35 10.42 4.39 28.24
C LEU A 35 11.64 5.22 28.66
N THR A 36 12.52 5.56 27.73
CA THR A 36 13.72 6.37 27.98
C THR A 36 13.47 7.89 27.87
N GLY A 37 12.25 8.31 27.52
CA GLY A 37 11.92 9.72 27.32
C GLY A 37 12.52 10.32 26.04
N THR A 38 12.94 9.49 25.09
CA THR A 38 13.49 9.93 23.79
C THR A 38 12.38 10.45 22.86
N LEU A 39 11.15 9.95 23.00
CA LEU A 39 9.99 10.47 22.28
C LEU A 39 9.45 11.72 22.99
N SER A 40 9.36 12.82 22.25
CA SER A 40 8.66 14.03 22.67
C SER A 40 7.27 14.08 22.04
N TYR A 41 6.27 14.51 22.81
CA TYR A 41 4.88 14.58 22.38
C TYR A 41 4.37 16.03 22.48
N ASP A 42 4.06 16.62 21.32
CA ASP A 42 3.36 17.92 21.26
C ASP A 42 1.84 17.72 21.35
N TYR A 43 1.18 18.62 22.09
CA TYR A 43 -0.27 18.60 22.35
C TYR A 43 -0.94 19.90 21.89
N ILE A 44 -0.80 20.25 20.60
CA ILE A 44 -1.51 21.43 20.04
C ILE A 44 -2.86 20.99 19.50
N SER A 45 -3.95 21.57 20.03
CA SER A 45 -5.33 21.25 19.63
C SER A 45 -6.08 22.50 19.14
N ALA A 46 -5.78 22.94 17.91
CA ALA A 46 -6.59 23.96 17.24
C ALA A 46 -7.80 23.29 16.55
N SER A 47 -9.02 23.71 16.88
CA SER A 47 -10.26 23.31 16.17
C SER A 47 -10.58 24.28 15.03
N GLY A 48 -10.99 23.77 13.87
CA GLY A 48 -11.50 24.58 12.75
C GLY A 48 -10.52 24.85 11.60
N VAL A 49 -9.31 24.28 11.64
CA VAL A 49 -8.31 24.31 10.57
C VAL A 49 -8.40 23.04 9.69
N PRO A 50 -7.96 23.08 8.41
CA PRO A 50 -7.88 21.91 7.54
C PRO A 50 -7.20 20.70 8.21
N MET A 51 -7.67 19.49 7.89
CA MET A 51 -7.17 18.24 8.49
C MET A 51 -5.65 18.08 8.35
N LEU A 52 -5.07 18.57 7.24
CA LEU A 52 -3.63 18.51 6.99
C LEU A 52 -2.83 19.34 8.01
N ASP A 53 -3.32 20.51 8.41
CA ASP A 53 -2.66 21.37 9.40
C ASP A 53 -2.65 20.70 10.79
N VAL A 54 -3.74 20.00 11.13
CA VAL A 54 -3.83 19.20 12.36
C VAL A 54 -2.81 18.06 12.33
N ILE A 55 -2.72 17.32 11.22
CA ILE A 55 -1.75 16.23 11.05
C ILE A 55 -0.31 16.75 11.12
N CYS A 56 0.01 17.84 10.41
CA CYS A 56 1.34 18.43 10.40
C CYS A 56 1.76 18.96 11.78
N SER A 57 0.80 19.44 12.58
CA SER A 57 1.06 19.83 13.98
C SER A 57 1.34 18.65 14.91
N ILE A 58 0.89 17.43 14.57
CA ILE A 58 1.15 16.19 15.33
C ILE A 58 2.44 15.51 14.86
N LEU A 59 2.78 15.66 13.57
CA LEU A 59 3.96 15.11 12.92
C LEU A 59 5.18 16.05 13.05
N THR A 60 5.44 16.59 14.23
CA THR A 60 6.67 17.35 14.53
C THR A 60 7.66 16.51 15.35
N GLY A 61 8.96 16.73 15.16
CA GLY A 61 9.99 16.09 15.97
C GLY A 61 10.08 14.56 15.81
N SER A 62 10.07 13.81 16.92
CA SER A 62 10.31 12.36 16.91
C SER A 62 9.16 11.54 16.31
N THR A 63 7.91 12.04 16.37
CA THR A 63 6.76 11.37 15.77
C THR A 63 6.85 11.37 14.24
N LEU A 64 7.35 12.45 13.63
CA LEU A 64 7.62 12.54 12.19
C LEU A 64 8.55 11.42 11.73
N VAL A 65 9.68 11.26 12.42
CA VAL A 65 10.69 10.23 12.07
C VAL A 65 10.10 8.82 12.18
N ALA A 66 9.29 8.57 13.22
CA ALA A 66 8.61 7.30 13.39
C ALA A 66 7.58 7.02 12.28
N PHE A 67 6.83 8.04 11.84
CA PHE A 67 5.91 7.94 10.70
C PHE A 67 6.65 7.74 9.36
N MET A 68 7.80 8.38 9.16
CA MET A 68 8.66 8.13 7.99
C MET A 68 9.17 6.69 7.96
N ALA A 69 9.58 6.14 9.11
CA ALA A 69 9.99 4.74 9.23
C ALA A 69 8.82 3.78 8.92
N LEU A 70 7.62 4.06 9.45
CA LEU A 70 6.40 3.33 9.14
C LEU A 70 6.09 3.38 7.64
N ALA A 71 6.10 4.56 7.03
CA ALA A 71 5.84 4.74 5.61
C ALA A 71 6.87 3.99 4.76
N GLY A 72 8.16 4.05 5.14
CA GLY A 72 9.24 3.30 4.51
C GLY A 72 9.01 1.79 4.55
N LEU A 73 8.56 1.25 5.70
CA LEU A 73 8.22 -0.17 5.82
C LEU A 73 7.05 -0.54 4.90
N VAL A 74 5.96 0.22 4.93
CA VAL A 74 4.77 -0.03 4.10
C VAL A 74 5.13 -0.01 2.61
N LEU A 75 5.90 0.98 2.17
CA LEU A 75 6.40 1.07 0.79
C LEU A 75 7.28 -0.11 0.43
N THR A 76 8.20 -0.51 1.32
CA THR A 76 9.12 -1.64 1.08
C THR A 76 8.35 -2.95 0.92
N VAL A 77 7.40 -3.25 1.81
CA VAL A 77 6.59 -4.48 1.74
C VAL A 77 5.74 -4.51 0.46
N SER A 78 5.13 -3.38 0.12
CA SER A 78 4.30 -3.23 -1.07
C SER A 78 5.08 -3.45 -2.36
N THR A 79 6.25 -2.80 -2.49
CA THR A 79 7.14 -2.92 -3.65
C THR A 79 7.77 -4.32 -3.74
N ALA A 80 8.19 -4.89 -2.62
CA ALA A 80 8.74 -6.24 -2.56
C ALA A 80 7.73 -7.30 -2.99
N GLY A 81 6.45 -7.16 -2.63
CA GLY A 81 5.39 -8.05 -3.12
C GLY A 81 5.24 -8.01 -4.65
N VAL A 82 5.21 -6.81 -5.22
CA VAL A 82 5.12 -6.60 -6.68
C VAL A 82 6.36 -7.15 -7.39
N ALA A 83 7.56 -6.89 -6.86
CA ALA A 83 8.82 -7.38 -7.41
C ALA A 83 8.91 -8.92 -7.33
N LEU A 84 8.46 -9.51 -6.22
CA LEU A 84 8.39 -10.95 -6.05
C LEU A 84 7.47 -11.59 -7.08
N GLN A 85 6.31 -10.99 -7.37
CA GLN A 85 5.44 -11.48 -8.44
C GLN A 85 6.14 -11.44 -9.81
N GLY A 86 6.85 -10.34 -10.11
CA GLY A 86 7.65 -10.20 -11.32
C GLY A 86 8.70 -11.30 -11.45
N PHE A 87 9.42 -11.55 -10.36
CA PHE A 87 10.45 -12.60 -10.27
C PHE A 87 9.87 -14.00 -10.46
N LEU A 88 8.73 -14.31 -9.82
CA LEU A 88 8.04 -15.59 -9.99
C LEU A 88 7.53 -15.77 -11.42
N CYS A 89 7.06 -14.70 -12.06
CA CYS A 89 6.71 -14.70 -13.49
C CYS A 89 7.95 -14.93 -14.38
N TRP A 90 9.08 -14.36 -14.01
CA TRP A 90 10.35 -14.58 -14.70
C TRP A 90 10.86 -16.02 -14.51
N ARG A 91 10.63 -16.66 -13.36
CA ARG A 91 10.92 -18.08 -13.16
C ARG A 91 9.92 -19.03 -13.80
N GLY A 92 8.80 -18.53 -14.32
CA GLY A 92 7.75 -19.36 -14.90
C GLY A 92 6.95 -20.14 -13.87
N ALA A 93 6.89 -19.65 -12.62
CA ALA A 93 6.11 -20.29 -11.56
C ALA A 93 4.63 -20.41 -11.95
N GLU A 94 4.01 -21.55 -11.63
CA GLU A 94 2.60 -21.78 -11.94
C GLU A 94 1.70 -20.74 -11.27
N GLY A 95 0.85 -20.09 -12.05
CA GLY A 95 -0.04 -19.03 -11.56
C GLY A 95 0.52 -17.62 -11.67
N ALA A 96 1.84 -17.44 -11.83
CA ALA A 96 2.42 -16.13 -12.06
C ALA A 96 2.01 -15.55 -13.43
N GLY A 97 1.65 -14.26 -13.45
CA GLY A 97 1.08 -13.59 -14.62
C GLY A 97 -0.40 -13.90 -14.90
N ARG A 98 -1.11 -14.55 -13.96
CA ARG A 98 -2.58 -14.63 -13.97
C ARG A 98 -3.20 -13.50 -13.16
N PRO A 99 -4.26 -12.83 -13.66
CA PRO A 99 -4.85 -11.67 -12.99
C PRO A 99 -5.42 -12.02 -11.62
N ALA A 100 -6.10 -13.17 -11.49
CA ALA A 100 -6.65 -13.61 -10.19
C ALA A 100 -5.55 -13.86 -9.14
N ALA A 101 -4.41 -14.42 -9.53
CA ALA A 101 -3.30 -14.66 -8.62
C ALA A 101 -2.65 -13.34 -8.18
N ALA A 102 -2.41 -12.43 -9.12
CA ALA A 102 -1.86 -11.11 -8.82
C ALA A 102 -2.81 -10.30 -7.92
N PHE A 103 -4.12 -10.38 -8.16
CA PHE A 103 -5.13 -9.75 -7.30
C PHE A 103 -5.09 -10.28 -5.87
N LEU A 104 -5.11 -11.60 -5.68
CA LEU A 104 -5.10 -12.22 -4.35
C LEU A 104 -3.81 -11.92 -3.58
N TRP A 105 -2.64 -12.03 -4.23
CA TRP A 105 -1.37 -11.72 -3.58
C TRP A 105 -1.15 -10.23 -3.35
N GLY A 106 -1.69 -9.38 -4.23
CA GLY A 106 -1.75 -7.92 -4.02
C GLY A 106 -2.57 -7.56 -2.77
N TRP A 107 -3.73 -8.18 -2.60
CA TRP A 107 -4.53 -8.05 -1.38
C TRP A 107 -3.82 -8.57 -0.13
N ALA A 108 -3.18 -9.75 -0.22
CA ALA A 108 -2.43 -10.29 0.90
C ALA A 108 -1.28 -9.34 1.32
N ALA A 109 -0.55 -8.79 0.35
CA ALA A 109 0.50 -7.81 0.61
C ALA A 109 -0.06 -6.51 1.22
N ALA A 110 -1.20 -6.02 0.74
CA ALA A 110 -1.87 -4.85 1.30
C ALA A 110 -2.28 -5.08 2.76
N LEU A 111 -2.91 -6.21 3.07
CA LEU A 111 -3.35 -6.54 4.43
C LEU A 111 -2.15 -6.68 5.37
N VAL A 112 -1.07 -7.36 4.94
CA VAL A 112 0.15 -7.47 5.75
C VAL A 112 0.79 -6.11 5.97
N ALA A 113 0.85 -5.25 4.95
CA ALA A 113 1.37 -3.89 5.10
C ALA A 113 0.53 -3.07 6.09
N VAL A 114 -0.81 -3.20 6.05
CA VAL A 114 -1.73 -2.57 7.01
C VAL A 114 -1.50 -3.09 8.42
N VAL A 115 -1.33 -4.41 8.60
CA VAL A 115 -1.00 -5.00 9.92
C VAL A 115 0.34 -4.49 10.44
N CYS A 116 1.38 -4.48 9.61
CA CYS A 116 2.69 -3.93 9.98
C CYS A 116 2.59 -2.44 10.35
N ALA A 117 1.79 -1.67 9.60
CA ALA A 117 1.54 -0.26 9.90
C ALA A 117 0.85 -0.10 11.27
N PHE A 118 -0.18 -0.89 11.58
CA PHE A 118 -0.83 -0.86 12.89
C PHE A 118 0.11 -1.24 14.03
N VAL A 119 0.93 -2.28 13.83
CA VAL A 119 1.93 -2.69 14.82
C VAL A 119 2.86 -1.54 15.14
N MET A 120 3.43 -0.88 14.13
CA MET A 120 4.31 0.28 14.35
C MET A 120 3.56 1.48 14.92
N ALA A 121 2.45 1.88 14.31
CA ALA A 121 1.65 3.06 14.68
C ALA A 121 1.18 3.02 16.14
N SER A 122 0.89 1.83 16.68
CA SER A 122 0.51 1.64 18.09
C SER A 122 1.57 2.11 19.10
N GLY A 123 2.81 2.36 18.66
CA GLY A 123 3.90 2.88 19.50
C GLY A 123 4.36 4.29 19.12
N ILE A 124 3.69 4.96 18.17
CA ILE A 124 4.09 6.30 17.71
C ILE A 124 3.33 7.40 18.45
N LEU A 125 2.07 7.14 18.80
CA LEU A 125 1.20 8.11 19.48
C LEU A 125 1.13 7.78 20.97
N SER A 126 1.23 8.81 21.82
CA SER A 126 1.02 8.68 23.26
C SER A 126 -0.45 8.36 23.57
N ALA A 127 -0.71 7.62 24.66
CA ALA A 127 -2.05 7.31 25.14
C ALA A 127 -2.90 8.58 25.36
N VAL A 128 -2.28 9.70 25.77
CA VAL A 128 -2.96 10.99 25.97
C VAL A 128 -3.34 11.63 24.63
N GLN A 129 -2.49 11.50 23.60
CA GLN A 129 -2.80 11.98 22.24
C GLN A 129 -3.98 11.18 21.66
N VAL A 130 -3.96 9.85 21.81
CA VAL A 130 -5.05 8.97 21.34
C VAL A 130 -6.36 9.27 22.08
N ALA A 131 -6.33 9.43 23.41
CA ALA A 131 -7.49 9.78 24.20
C ALA A 131 -8.08 11.14 23.78
N SER A 132 -7.23 12.15 23.54
CA SER A 132 -7.65 13.48 23.11
C SER A 132 -8.26 13.48 21.71
N MET A 133 -7.75 12.63 20.80
CA MET A 133 -8.32 12.44 19.45
C MET A 133 -9.63 11.65 19.47
N SER A 134 -9.83 10.75 20.43
CA SER A 134 -10.99 9.84 20.47
C SER A 134 -12.34 10.57 20.46
N SER A 135 -12.44 11.73 21.13
CA SER A 135 -13.64 12.57 21.16
C SER A 135 -14.00 13.20 19.81
N LYS A 136 -13.07 13.23 18.86
CA LYS A 136 -13.20 13.85 17.54
C LYS A 136 -13.26 12.84 16.39
N LEU A 137 -13.09 11.55 16.69
CA LEU A 137 -13.10 10.51 15.68
C LEU A 137 -14.55 10.05 15.39
N PRO A 138 -14.86 9.70 14.13
CA PRO A 138 -16.11 9.03 13.80
C PRO A 138 -16.18 7.69 14.54
N GLY A 139 -17.39 7.17 14.79
CA GLY A 139 -17.57 5.93 15.53
C GLY A 139 -16.76 4.76 14.96
N THR A 140 -16.31 3.84 15.82
CA THR A 140 -15.40 2.73 15.47
C THR A 140 -15.81 1.96 14.22
N ALA A 141 -17.11 1.74 14.00
CA ALA A 141 -17.63 1.08 12.80
C ALA A 141 -17.28 1.82 11.50
N VAL A 142 -17.31 3.15 11.51
CA VAL A 142 -16.95 3.99 10.35
C VAL A 142 -15.45 3.91 10.09
N ILE A 143 -14.62 3.90 11.14
CA ILE A 143 -13.17 3.74 11.02
C ILE A 143 -12.84 2.38 10.41
N VAL A 144 -13.44 1.30 10.93
CA VAL A 144 -13.24 -0.05 10.40
C VAL A 144 -13.66 -0.14 8.94
N ALA A 145 -14.82 0.43 8.59
CA ALA A 145 -15.27 0.50 7.20
C ALA A 145 -14.26 1.25 6.31
N GLY A 146 -13.77 2.40 6.77
CA GLY A 146 -12.74 3.18 6.08
C GLY A 146 -11.45 2.39 5.84
N VAL A 147 -10.98 1.64 6.85
CA VAL A 147 -9.80 0.77 6.73
C VAL A 147 -10.03 -0.34 5.70
N ILE A 148 -11.20 -0.98 5.70
CA ILE A 148 -11.54 -2.03 4.73
C ILE A 148 -11.56 -1.46 3.31
N VAL A 149 -12.21 -0.32 3.11
CA VAL A 149 -12.27 0.38 1.82
C VAL A 149 -10.84 0.75 1.36
N PHE A 150 -10.04 1.34 2.23
CA PHE A 150 -8.65 1.69 1.92
C PHE A 150 -7.79 0.46 1.58
N ALA A 151 -7.91 -0.61 2.36
CA ALA A 151 -7.20 -1.87 2.09
C ALA A 151 -7.63 -2.47 0.74
N ALA A 152 -8.91 -2.36 0.37
CA ALA A 152 -9.40 -2.81 -0.93
C ALA A 152 -8.78 -2.04 -2.09
N PHE A 153 -8.66 -0.72 -1.95
CA PHE A 153 -7.96 0.12 -2.92
C PHE A 153 -6.49 -0.30 -3.07
N ILE A 154 -5.72 -0.37 -1.98
CA ILE A 154 -4.31 -0.75 -2.02
C ILE A 154 -4.15 -2.17 -2.58
N GLY A 155 -5.01 -3.12 -2.19
CA GLY A 155 -5.00 -4.48 -2.72
C GLY A 155 -5.19 -4.53 -4.23
N THR A 156 -6.14 -3.74 -4.77
CA THR A 156 -6.37 -3.65 -6.22
C THR A 156 -5.18 -3.01 -6.94
N LEU A 157 -4.61 -1.96 -6.37
CA LEU A 157 -3.42 -1.27 -6.90
C LEU A 157 -2.21 -2.19 -6.98
N LEU A 158 -1.92 -2.94 -5.91
CA LEU A 158 -0.82 -3.90 -5.88
C LEU A 158 -1.05 -5.07 -6.84
N GLY A 159 -2.30 -5.50 -7.03
CA GLY A 159 -2.65 -6.49 -8.05
C GLY A 159 -2.40 -5.98 -9.47
N ALA A 160 -2.78 -4.74 -9.77
CA ALA A 160 -2.54 -4.09 -11.05
C ALA A 160 -1.04 -3.90 -11.32
N ALA A 161 -0.28 -3.41 -10.34
CA ALA A 161 1.17 -3.25 -10.42
C ALA A 161 1.87 -4.60 -10.67
N SER A 162 1.48 -5.63 -9.90
CA SER A 162 1.97 -7.00 -10.06
C SER A 162 1.76 -7.55 -11.47
N MET A 163 0.56 -7.38 -12.02
CA MET A 163 0.28 -7.79 -13.40
C MET A 163 1.06 -6.99 -14.44
N THR A 164 1.24 -5.69 -14.21
CA THR A 164 2.00 -4.81 -15.09
C THR A 164 3.47 -5.24 -15.16
N VAL A 165 4.08 -5.58 -14.02
CA VAL A 165 5.43 -6.13 -13.97
C VAL A 165 5.50 -7.49 -14.69
N CYS A 166 4.52 -8.38 -14.47
CA CYS A 166 4.45 -9.65 -15.23
C CYS A 166 4.35 -9.42 -16.75
N ALA A 167 3.60 -8.40 -17.21
CA ALA A 167 3.51 -8.05 -18.62
C ALA A 167 4.84 -7.52 -19.18
N CYS A 168 5.59 -6.74 -18.41
CA CYS A 168 6.92 -6.29 -18.79
C CYS A 168 7.89 -7.47 -18.91
N VAL A 169 7.88 -8.38 -17.93
CA VAL A 169 8.69 -9.61 -17.94
C VAL A 169 8.36 -10.50 -19.14
N ALA A 170 7.06 -10.71 -19.43
CA ALA A 170 6.63 -11.52 -20.56
C ALA A 170 7.08 -10.94 -21.91
N ARG A 171 6.95 -9.62 -22.09
CA ARG A 171 7.40 -8.91 -23.29
C ARG A 171 8.92 -8.95 -23.46
N ALA A 172 9.67 -8.73 -22.38
CA ALA A 172 11.13 -8.81 -22.41
C ALA A 172 11.60 -10.22 -22.77
N LYS A 173 10.97 -11.27 -22.22
CA LYS A 173 11.25 -12.66 -22.59
C LYS A 173 10.98 -12.95 -24.07
N ALA A 174 9.87 -12.45 -24.61
CA ALA A 174 9.55 -12.60 -26.04
C ALA A 174 10.60 -11.93 -26.96
N ARG A 175 11.34 -10.92 -26.45
CA ARG A 175 12.44 -10.25 -27.15
C ARG A 175 13.83 -10.78 -26.78
N GLY A 176 13.93 -12.03 -26.33
CA GLY A 176 15.21 -12.67 -25.97
C GLY A 176 15.86 -12.12 -24.70
N GLY A 177 15.09 -11.50 -23.80
CA GLY A 177 15.56 -10.98 -22.50
C GLY A 177 16.03 -9.52 -22.53
N SER A 178 16.02 -8.85 -23.69
CA SER A 178 16.46 -7.46 -23.83
C SER A 178 15.37 -6.45 -23.42
N GLY A 179 15.78 -5.32 -22.82
CA GLY A 179 14.92 -4.15 -22.63
C GLY A 179 13.94 -4.17 -21.46
N LEU A 180 14.05 -5.12 -20.51
CA LEU A 180 13.16 -5.20 -19.34
C LEU A 180 13.15 -3.90 -18.52
N GLY A 181 14.31 -3.31 -18.24
CA GLY A 181 14.41 -2.08 -17.46
C GLY A 181 13.65 -0.92 -18.10
N ARG A 182 13.80 -0.73 -19.42
CA ARG A 182 13.07 0.30 -20.17
C ARG A 182 11.56 0.08 -20.13
N GLU A 183 11.10 -1.16 -20.33
CA GLU A 183 9.68 -1.50 -20.24
C GLU A 183 9.10 -1.24 -18.85
N LEU A 184 9.83 -1.57 -17.79
CA LEU A 184 9.41 -1.30 -16.42
C LEU A 184 9.33 0.20 -16.14
N VAL A 185 10.30 0.99 -16.58
CA VAL A 185 10.29 2.45 -16.40
C VAL A 185 9.11 3.08 -17.14
N VAL A 186 8.90 2.70 -18.41
CA VAL A 186 7.77 3.23 -19.20
C VAL A 186 6.43 2.84 -18.57
N ALA A 187 6.29 1.58 -18.13
CA ALA A 187 5.07 1.13 -17.48
C ALA A 187 4.83 1.82 -16.12
N ALA A 188 5.89 2.03 -15.34
CA ALA A 188 5.81 2.76 -14.07
C ALA A 188 5.40 4.21 -14.27
N LEU A 189 5.93 4.91 -15.29
CA LEU A 189 5.52 6.26 -15.63
C LEU A 189 4.07 6.31 -16.11
N ALA A 190 3.68 5.42 -17.02
CA ALA A 190 2.32 5.39 -17.57
C ALA A 190 1.27 5.09 -16.50
N CYS A 191 1.46 4.02 -15.72
CA CYS A 191 0.53 3.67 -14.63
C CYS A 191 0.63 4.68 -13.49
N GLY A 192 1.82 5.20 -13.20
CA GLY A 192 2.07 6.18 -12.14
C GLY A 192 1.38 7.51 -12.40
N LEU A 193 1.31 7.97 -13.65
CA LEU A 193 0.55 9.17 -14.01
C LEU A 193 -0.95 9.01 -13.72
N VAL A 194 -1.52 7.85 -14.05
CA VAL A 194 -2.94 7.55 -13.77
C VAL A 194 -3.18 7.56 -12.26
N VAL A 195 -2.37 6.82 -11.51
CA VAL A 195 -2.48 6.74 -10.04
C VAL A 195 -2.26 8.11 -9.40
N MET A 196 -1.34 8.93 -9.93
CA MET A 196 -1.09 10.29 -9.43
C MET A 196 -2.33 11.17 -9.56
N VAL A 197 -2.98 11.21 -10.73
CA VAL A 197 -4.19 12.01 -10.94
C VAL A 197 -5.30 11.60 -9.97
N LEU A 198 -5.53 10.29 -9.83
CA LEU A 198 -6.56 9.77 -8.94
C LEU A 198 -6.24 10.03 -7.47
N THR A 199 -4.99 9.84 -7.06
CA THR A 199 -4.54 10.12 -5.68
C THR A 199 -4.67 11.60 -5.34
N VAL A 200 -4.29 12.49 -6.26
CA VAL A 200 -4.45 13.94 -6.08
C VAL A 200 -5.93 14.31 -5.99
N GLY A 201 -6.79 13.74 -6.83
CA GLY A 201 -8.24 13.94 -6.79
C GLY A 201 -8.87 13.48 -5.46
N THR A 202 -8.55 12.26 -5.03
CA THR A 202 -8.96 11.70 -3.74
C THR A 202 -8.49 12.59 -2.59
N PHE A 203 -7.22 12.96 -2.55
CA PHE A 203 -6.66 13.80 -1.49
C PHE A 203 -7.31 15.18 -1.45
N ALA A 204 -7.46 15.84 -2.61
CA ALA A 204 -8.11 17.14 -2.71
C ALA A 204 -9.56 17.10 -2.21
N SER A 205 -10.29 16.01 -2.46
CA SER A 205 -11.68 15.85 -1.99
C SER A 205 -11.81 15.68 -0.48
N ILE A 206 -10.79 15.12 0.18
CA ILE A 206 -10.76 14.90 1.63
C ILE A 206 -10.14 16.11 2.36
N ASN A 207 -9.23 16.85 1.71
CA ASN A 207 -8.54 18.00 2.27
C ASN A 207 -9.39 19.29 2.19
N THR A 208 -10.60 19.26 2.76
CA THR A 208 -11.52 20.40 2.84
C THR A 208 -12.17 20.48 4.22
N ALA A 209 -12.67 21.66 4.59
CA ALA A 209 -13.32 21.86 5.91
C ALA A 209 -14.63 21.07 6.06
N SER A 210 -15.29 20.73 4.95
CA SER A 210 -16.52 19.92 4.91
C SER A 210 -16.45 18.87 3.81
N VAL A 211 -16.18 17.63 4.20
CA VAL A 211 -15.98 16.51 3.27
C VAL A 211 -17.30 16.12 2.60
N GLN A 212 -17.34 16.15 1.27
CA GLN A 212 -18.45 15.64 0.48
C GLN A 212 -18.25 14.15 0.18
N LEU A 213 -18.88 13.28 0.96
CA LEU A 213 -18.72 11.83 0.86
C LEU A 213 -18.99 11.27 -0.54
N GLY A 214 -19.93 11.85 -1.30
CA GLY A 214 -20.23 11.43 -2.67
C GLY A 214 -19.05 11.63 -3.63
N VAL A 215 -18.31 12.73 -3.48
CA VAL A 215 -17.13 13.04 -4.31
C VAL A 215 -15.98 12.10 -3.95
N VAL A 216 -15.74 11.88 -2.65
CA VAL A 216 -14.73 10.92 -2.17
C VAL A 216 -15.04 9.50 -2.69
N ALA A 217 -16.31 9.09 -2.62
CA ALA A 217 -16.74 7.79 -3.13
C ALA A 217 -16.57 7.67 -4.65
N ALA A 218 -16.84 8.75 -5.41
CA ALA A 218 -16.64 8.75 -6.85
C ALA A 218 -15.15 8.56 -7.23
N TRP A 219 -14.24 9.24 -6.54
CA TRP A 219 -12.81 9.04 -6.73
C TRP A 219 -12.37 7.62 -6.38
N PHE A 220 -12.87 7.06 -5.28
CA PHE A 220 -12.57 5.69 -4.89
C PHE A 220 -13.05 4.66 -5.92
N VAL A 221 -14.24 4.86 -6.49
CA VAL A 221 -14.74 4.01 -7.58
C VAL A 221 -13.86 4.15 -8.82
N ALA A 222 -13.48 5.37 -9.19
CA ALA A 222 -12.58 5.62 -10.32
C ALA A 222 -11.23 4.93 -10.13
N ASP A 223 -10.68 4.96 -8.92
CA ASP A 223 -9.46 4.26 -8.52
C ASP A 223 -9.55 2.75 -8.75
N VAL A 224 -10.59 2.11 -8.22
CA VAL A 224 -10.80 0.67 -8.38
C VAL A 224 -10.98 0.30 -9.85
N VAL A 225 -11.76 1.09 -10.61
CA VAL A 225 -11.98 0.86 -12.04
C VAL A 225 -10.69 0.97 -12.83
N ALA A 226 -9.87 2.00 -12.57
CA ALA A 226 -8.59 2.20 -13.23
C ALA A 226 -7.62 1.03 -12.93
N ASN A 227 -7.51 0.61 -11.67
CA ASN A 227 -6.67 -0.51 -11.26
C ASN A 227 -7.10 -1.82 -11.95
N VAL A 228 -8.40 -2.11 -11.99
CA VAL A 228 -8.94 -3.28 -12.67
C VAL A 228 -8.66 -3.22 -14.18
N ALA A 229 -8.86 -2.07 -14.81
CA ALA A 229 -8.58 -1.89 -16.23
C ALA A 229 -7.09 -2.12 -16.57
N ILE A 230 -6.17 -1.55 -15.78
CA ILE A 230 -4.72 -1.77 -15.91
C ILE A 230 -4.39 -3.25 -15.76
N MET A 231 -4.96 -3.92 -14.74
CA MET A 231 -4.72 -5.33 -14.47
C MET A 231 -5.17 -6.23 -15.64
N LEU A 232 -6.37 -5.97 -16.18
CA LEU A 232 -6.91 -6.70 -17.33
C LEU A 232 -6.12 -6.42 -18.61
N GLY A 233 -5.76 -5.17 -18.87
CA GLY A 233 -4.91 -4.78 -20.00
C GLY A 233 -3.54 -5.46 -19.96
N ALA A 234 -2.89 -5.45 -18.79
CA ALA A 234 -1.63 -6.16 -18.58
C ALA A 234 -1.79 -7.68 -18.76
N SER A 235 -2.91 -8.27 -18.32
CA SER A 235 -3.20 -9.68 -18.59
C SER A 235 -3.30 -10.00 -20.09
N ALA A 236 -3.96 -9.13 -20.87
CA ALA A 236 -4.05 -9.28 -22.32
C ALA A 236 -2.65 -9.21 -22.97
N LEU A 237 -1.78 -8.31 -22.51
CA LEU A 237 -0.38 -8.21 -22.98
C LEU A 237 0.44 -9.48 -22.67
N VAL A 238 0.27 -10.05 -21.47
CA VAL A 238 0.92 -11.33 -21.11
C VAL A 238 0.46 -12.45 -22.05
N LYS A 239 -0.85 -12.55 -22.32
CA LYS A 239 -1.40 -13.56 -23.24
C LYS A 239 -0.87 -13.41 -24.66
N LYS A 240 -0.79 -12.17 -25.16
CA LYS A 240 -0.25 -11.87 -26.50
C LYS A 240 1.23 -12.25 -26.62
N SER A 241 2.02 -12.03 -25.57
CA SER A 241 3.47 -12.28 -25.59
C SER A 241 3.87 -13.75 -25.43
N ARG A 242 2.90 -14.63 -25.14
CA ARG A 242 3.10 -16.10 -25.04
C ARG A 242 2.68 -16.84 -26.32
N ARG A 243 2.08 -16.14 -27.28
CA ARG A 243 1.77 -16.64 -28.62
C ARG A 243 2.94 -16.33 -29.54
#